data_AF-A0A5J4W5H2-F1
#
_entry.id   AF-A0A5J4W5H2-F1
#
_cell.length_a   1.000
_cell.length_b   1.000
_cell.length_c   1.000
_cell.angle_alpha   90.00
_cell.angle_beta   90.00
_cell.angle_gamma   90.00
#
_symmetry.space_group_name_H-M   'P 1'
#
loop_
_entity.id
_entity.type
_entity.pdbx_description
1 polymer ?
#
loop_
_entity_poly.entity_id
_entity_poly.type
_entity_poly.pdbx_seq_one_letter_code
_entity_poly.pdbx_strand_id
1 'polypeptide(L)'
;MCVQNQKQTLDFAKKQLENITAKITEYETLHKLDGSFIKECALTLARYSEFLMNSHIFMFFAKPCQAKDLLQLQQKQLLDNEQQLNTFLEQSVESLDSNQIIHVIPLYQRQLDNALKQFSDVGAENIQLI
;
A
#
# COMPACT_ATOMS: atom_id res chain seq x y z
N MET A 1 4.35 -6.08 -14.40
CA MET A 1 4.78 -6.30 -12.99
C MET A 1 4.60 -7.77 -12.67
N CYS A 2 5.58 -8.41 -12.01
CA CYS A 2 5.52 -9.83 -11.67
C CYS A 2 4.94 -10.01 -10.26
N VAL A 3 4.09 -11.04 -10.06
CA VAL A 3 3.56 -11.44 -8.74
C VAL A 3 4.67 -11.59 -7.70
N GLN A 4 5.86 -12.02 -8.14
CA GLN A 4 7.02 -12.18 -7.27
C GLN A 4 7.49 -10.86 -6.64
N ASN A 5 7.43 -9.75 -7.36
CA ASN A 5 7.80 -8.43 -6.83
C ASN A 5 6.80 -7.99 -5.76
N GLN A 6 5.50 -8.18 -6.01
CA GLN A 6 4.45 -7.83 -5.05
C GLN A 6 4.50 -8.70 -3.78
N LYS A 7 4.88 -9.97 -3.92
CA LYS A 7 5.16 -10.84 -2.76
C LYS A 7 6.34 -10.33 -1.93
N GLN A 8 7.42 -9.89 -2.57
CA GLN A 8 8.57 -9.31 -1.87
C GLN A 8 8.19 -8.04 -1.10
N THR A 9 7.40 -7.15 -1.72
CA THR A 9 6.90 -5.94 -1.04
C THR A 9 6.00 -6.28 0.14
N LEU A 10 5.10 -7.26 0.00
CA LEU A 10 4.24 -7.72 1.09
C LEU A 10 5.06 -8.31 2.25
N ASP A 11 6.06 -9.14 1.95
CA ASP A 11 6.95 -9.72 2.97
C ASP A 11 7.75 -8.62 3.69
N PHE A 12 8.19 -7.59 2.97
CA PHE A 12 8.81 -6.41 3.58
C PHE A 12 7.83 -5.66 4.49
N ALA A 13 6.61 -5.37 4.02
CA ALA A 13 5.60 -4.65 4.80
C ALA A 13 5.27 -5.38 6.10
N LYS A 14 5.16 -6.72 6.05
CA LYS A 14 4.97 -7.56 7.24
C LYS A 14 6.14 -7.47 8.21
N LYS A 15 7.38 -7.53 7.73
CA LYS A 15 8.58 -7.34 8.57
C LYS A 15 8.65 -5.95 9.20
N GLN A 16 8.21 -4.90 8.50
CA GLN A 16 8.12 -3.56 9.07
C GLN A 16 7.09 -3.51 10.20
N LEU A 17 5.95 -4.19 10.05
CA LEU A 17 4.94 -4.31 11.10
C LEU A 17 5.43 -5.08 12.32
N GLU A 18 6.25 -6.12 12.14
CA GLU A 18 6.85 -6.87 13.26
C GLU A 18 7.79 -6.00 14.10
N ASN A 19 8.57 -5.13 13.45
CA ASN A 19 9.56 -4.26 14.10
C ASN A 19 9.01 -2.87 14.46
N ILE A 20 7.72 -2.63 14.24
CA ILE A 20 7.15 -1.28 14.26
C ILE A 20 7.28 -0.60 15.63
N THR A 21 7.04 -1.36 16.70
CA THR A 21 7.08 -0.83 18.07
C THR A 21 8.47 -0.34 18.43
N ALA A 22 9.51 -1.08 18.04
CA ALA A 22 10.90 -0.68 18.26
C ALA A 22 11.22 0.61 17.48
N LYS A 23 10.83 0.67 16.20
CA LYS A 23 11.09 1.83 15.33
C LYS A 23 10.37 3.10 15.81
N ILE A 24 9.13 2.97 16.30
CA ILE A 24 8.38 4.07 16.93
C ILE A 24 9.07 4.54 18.20
N THR A 25 9.45 3.61 19.08
CA THR A 25 10.10 3.94 20.36
C THR A 25 11.43 4.67 20.12
N GLU A 26 12.20 4.22 19.13
CA GLU A 26 13.44 4.87 18.70
C GLU A 26 13.19 6.30 18.18
N TYR A 27 12.18 6.48 17.32
CA TYR A 27 11.82 7.79 16.78
C TYR A 27 11.39 8.77 17.87
N GLU A 28 10.48 8.34 18.75
CA GLU A 28 9.99 9.14 19.87
C GLU A 28 11.11 9.51 20.84
N THR A 29 12.07 8.59 21.04
CA THR A 29 13.24 8.83 21.89
C THR A 29 14.18 9.87 21.27
N LEU A 30 14.46 9.76 19.98
CA LEU A 30 15.41 10.61 19.26
C LEU A 30 14.86 12.01 18.99
N HIS A 31 13.64 12.09 18.45
CA HIS A 31 13.05 13.34 17.97
C HIS A 31 12.15 14.03 18.99
N LYS A 32 11.76 13.34 20.07
CA LYS A 32 10.81 13.84 21.08
C LYS A 32 9.44 14.22 20.49
N LEU A 33 9.04 13.52 19.43
CA LEU A 33 7.77 13.71 18.71
C LEU A 33 7.02 12.38 18.66
N ASP A 34 5.69 12.43 18.49
CA ASP A 34 4.85 11.24 18.31
C ASP A 34 5.27 10.45 17.06
N GLY A 35 5.50 9.14 17.23
CA GLY A 35 5.90 8.22 16.16
C GLY A 35 4.74 7.45 15.53
N SER A 36 3.49 7.70 15.95
CA SER A 36 2.30 6.96 15.50
C SER A 36 2.15 6.87 13.97
N PHE A 37 2.57 7.91 13.23
CA PHE A 37 2.54 7.93 11.77
C PHE A 37 3.35 6.79 11.13
N ILE A 38 4.42 6.31 11.77
CA ILE A 38 5.24 5.19 11.25
C ILE A 38 4.39 3.93 11.17
N LYS A 39 3.55 3.68 12.19
CA LYS A 39 2.59 2.59 12.20
C LYS A 39 1.56 2.74 11.08
N GLU A 40 1.04 3.95 10.90
CA GLU A 40 0.05 4.22 9.86
C GLU A 40 0.61 3.99 8.45
N CYS A 41 1.87 4.40 8.21
CA CYS A 41 2.59 4.10 6.98
C CYS A 41 2.69 2.59 6.74
N ALA A 42 3.17 1.84 7.74
CA ALA A 42 3.41 0.40 7.62
C ALA A 42 2.10 -0.38 7.40
N LEU A 43 1.03 -0.01 8.11
CA LEU A 43 -0.29 -0.61 7.91
C LEU A 43 -0.84 -0.28 6.52
N THR A 44 -0.69 0.97 6.07
CA THR A 44 -1.15 1.38 4.74
C THR A 44 -0.38 0.63 3.65
N LEU A 45 0.95 0.51 3.77
CA LEU A 45 1.78 -0.26 2.85
C LEU A 45 1.33 -1.72 2.77
N ALA A 46 1.11 -2.38 3.91
CA ALA A 46 0.65 -3.77 3.93
C ALA A 46 -0.70 -3.94 3.21
N ARG A 47 -1.66 -3.05 3.46
CA ARG A 47 -2.97 -3.08 2.78
C ARG A 47 -2.84 -2.86 1.26
N TYR A 48 -1.96 -1.95 0.85
CA TYR A 48 -1.64 -1.70 -0.56
C TYR A 48 -1.08 -2.96 -1.23
N SER A 49 -0.04 -3.57 -0.63
CA SER A 49 0.60 -4.77 -1.18
C SER A 49 -0.36 -5.97 -1.27
N GLU A 50 -1.21 -6.16 -0.26
CA GLU A 50 -2.24 -7.20 -0.30
C GLU A 50 -3.26 -6.96 -1.43
N PHE A 51 -3.78 -5.75 -1.55
CA PHE A 51 -4.73 -5.41 -2.60
C PHE A 51 -4.10 -5.57 -3.99
N LEU A 52 -2.90 -5.02 -4.20
CA LEU A 52 -2.19 -5.06 -5.49
C LEU A 52 -1.87 -6.50 -5.90
N MET A 53 -1.39 -7.33 -4.97
CA MET A 53 -1.14 -8.76 -5.24
C MET A 53 -2.43 -9.47 -5.65
N ASN A 54 -3.50 -9.33 -4.86
CA ASN A 54 -4.76 -10.04 -5.11
C ASN A 54 -5.44 -9.55 -6.39
N SER A 55 -5.50 -8.24 -6.60
CA SER A 55 -6.10 -7.67 -7.81
C SER A 55 -5.28 -8.01 -9.06
N HIS A 56 -3.94 -8.12 -8.97
CA HIS A 56 -3.12 -8.58 -10.09
C HIS A 56 -3.42 -10.04 -10.47
N ILE A 57 -3.50 -10.93 -9.47
CA ILE A 57 -3.90 -12.33 -9.69
C ILE A 57 -5.29 -12.40 -10.34
N PHE A 58 -6.25 -11.64 -9.81
CA PHE A 58 -7.61 -11.60 -10.35
C PHE A 58 -7.63 -11.13 -11.81
N MET A 59 -6.93 -10.04 -12.13
CA MET A 59 -6.88 -9.51 -13.49
C MET A 59 -6.18 -10.42 -14.51
N PHE A 60 -5.30 -11.31 -14.05
CA PHE A 60 -4.68 -12.32 -14.92
C PHE A 60 -5.75 -13.25 -15.51
N PHE A 61 -6.73 -13.66 -14.70
CA PHE A 61 -7.84 -14.50 -15.11
C PHE A 61 -9.02 -13.73 -15.69
N ALA A 62 -9.02 -12.40 -15.64
CA ALA A 62 -10.10 -11.57 -16.15
C ALA A 62 -10.09 -11.45 -17.68
N LYS A 63 -11.25 -11.60 -18.33
CA LYS A 63 -11.41 -11.24 -19.75
C LYS A 63 -11.29 -9.73 -19.96
N PRO A 64 -10.85 -9.26 -21.15
CA PRO A 64 -10.81 -7.83 -21.47
C PRO A 64 -12.20 -7.19 -21.35
N CYS A 65 -12.30 -6.10 -20.60
CA CYS A 65 -13.52 -5.31 -20.42
C CYS A 65 -13.16 -3.94 -19.81
N GLN A 66 -14.09 -2.99 -19.88
CA GLN A 66 -13.89 -1.63 -19.34
C GLN A 66 -13.57 -1.64 -17.83
N ALA A 67 -14.17 -2.56 -17.07
CA ALA A 67 -13.90 -2.71 -15.65
C ALA A 67 -12.45 -3.17 -15.38
N LYS A 68 -11.91 -4.07 -16.21
CA LYS A 68 -10.51 -4.49 -16.15
C LYS A 68 -9.56 -3.34 -16.47
N ASP A 69 -9.86 -2.55 -17.50
CA ASP A 69 -9.03 -1.39 -17.89
C ASP A 69 -9.01 -0.33 -16.78
N LEU A 70 -10.16 -0.07 -16.16
CA LEU A 70 -10.26 0.84 -15.01
C LEU A 70 -9.44 0.33 -13.83
N LEU A 71 -9.56 -0.96 -13.49
CA LEU A 71 -8.79 -1.55 -12.39
C LEU A 71 -7.27 -1.50 -12.66
N GLN A 72 -6.83 -1.72 -13.90
CA GLN A 72 -5.42 -1.57 -14.30
C GLN A 72 -4.91 -0.13 -14.09
N LEU A 73 -5.72 0.88 -14.45
CA LEU A 73 -5.38 2.28 -14.22
C LEU A 73 -5.23 2.58 -12.73
N GLN A 74 -6.15 2.07 -11.90
CA GLN A 74 -6.10 2.24 -10.45
C GLN A 74 -4.88 1.56 -9.84
N GLN A 75 -4.56 0.33 -10.27
CA GLN A 75 -3.36 -0.36 -9.81
C GLN A 75 -2.10 0.47 -10.09
N LYS A 76 -2.00 1.09 -11.26
CA LYS A 76 -0.84 1.94 -11.58
C LYS A 76 -0.67 3.08 -10.57
N GLN A 77 -1.76 3.77 -10.25
CA GLN A 77 -1.73 4.84 -9.24
C GLN A 77 -1.37 4.30 -7.85
N LEU A 78 -1.93 3.16 -7.46
CA LEU A 78 -1.65 2.58 -6.15
C LEU A 78 -0.20 2.10 -6.04
N LEU A 79 0.40 1.61 -7.12
CA LEU A 79 1.82 1.22 -7.15
C LEU A 79 2.77 2.38 -6.90
N ASP A 80 2.49 3.54 -7.48
CA ASP A 80 3.33 4.71 -7.29
C ASP A 80 3.32 5.15 -5.81
N ASN A 81 2.16 5.07 -5.15
CA ASN A 81 2.05 5.34 -3.72
C ASN A 81 2.69 4.24 -2.85
N GLU A 82 2.53 2.97 -3.23
CA GLU A 82 3.18 1.83 -2.55
C GLU A 82 4.69 2.03 -2.52
N GLN A 83 5.27 2.38 -3.66
CA GLN A 83 6.71 2.64 -3.78
C GLN A 83 7.16 3.80 -2.89
N GLN A 84 6.38 4.88 -2.81
CA GLN A 84 6.69 6.02 -1.93
C GLN A 84 6.66 5.62 -0.45
N LEU A 85 5.64 4.87 -0.02
CA LEU A 85 5.56 4.35 1.35
C LEU A 85 6.71 3.38 1.66
N ASN A 86 7.06 2.52 0.71
CA ASN A 86 8.15 1.58 0.85
C ASN A 86 9.48 2.30 1.06
N THR A 87 9.81 3.23 0.16
CA THR A 87 11.03 4.06 0.27
C THR A 87 11.06 4.89 1.55
N PHE A 88 9.92 5.42 2.00
CA PHE A 88 9.83 6.12 3.28
C PHE A 88 10.14 5.18 4.47
N LEU A 89 9.59 3.97 4.48
CA LEU A 89 9.80 3.02 5.58
C LEU A 89 11.19 2.36 5.56
N GLU A 90 11.88 2.35 4.43
CA GLU A 90 13.28 1.95 4.32
C GLU A 90 14.26 2.95 4.95
N GLN A 91 13.86 4.21 5.14
CA GLN A 91 14.68 5.23 5.77
C GLN A 91 15.04 4.88 7.21
N SER A 92 16.22 5.35 7.64
CA SER A 92 16.65 5.28 9.03
C SER A 92 15.83 6.26 9.87
N VAL A 93 15.67 5.95 11.16
CA VAL A 93 14.83 6.74 12.07
C VAL A 93 15.26 8.20 12.16
N GLU A 94 16.56 8.48 12.03
CA GLU A 94 17.14 9.82 12.04
C GLU A 94 16.67 10.67 10.85
N SER A 95 16.37 10.03 9.72
CA SER A 95 16.00 10.69 8.46
C SER A 95 14.50 10.80 8.23
N LEU A 96 13.68 10.18 9.09
CA LEU A 96 12.22 10.25 8.98
C LEU A 96 11.73 11.67 9.31
N ASP A 97 10.98 12.24 8.39
CA ASP A 97 10.29 13.53 8.57
C ASP A 97 8.78 13.31 8.55
N SER A 98 8.17 13.44 9.74
CA SER A 98 6.72 13.29 9.91
C SER A 98 5.90 14.24 9.01
N ASN A 99 6.40 15.44 8.69
CA ASN A 99 5.66 16.42 7.89
C ASN A 99 5.50 15.98 6.43
N GLN A 100 6.42 15.16 5.93
CA GLN A 100 6.38 14.66 4.55
C GLN A 100 5.23 13.66 4.34
N ILE A 101 4.78 12.99 5.40
CA ILE A 101 3.93 11.81 5.27
C ILE A 101 2.57 11.97 5.93
N ILE A 102 2.46 12.76 7.00
CA ILE A 102 1.22 12.90 7.79
C ILE A 102 0.04 13.44 6.98
N HIS A 103 0.31 14.29 5.98
CA HIS A 103 -0.74 14.83 5.10
C HIS A 103 -1.09 13.91 3.93
N VAL A 104 -0.22 12.95 3.62
CA VAL A 104 -0.31 12.10 2.44
C VAL A 104 -0.95 10.76 2.77
N ILE A 105 -0.69 10.20 3.96
CA ILE A 105 -1.28 8.91 4.40
C ILE A 105 -2.81 8.90 4.28
N PRO A 106 -3.57 9.91 4.75
CA PRO A 106 -5.02 9.88 4.65
C PRO A 106 -5.51 9.88 3.19
N LEU A 107 -4.76 10.52 2.30
CA LEU A 107 -5.06 10.53 0.86
C LEU A 107 -4.84 9.14 0.25
N TYR A 108 -3.74 8.48 0.61
CA TYR A 108 -3.45 7.11 0.17
C TYR A 108 -4.50 6.13 0.67
N GLN A 109 -4.82 6.16 1.96
CA GLN A 109 -5.89 5.31 2.52
C GLN A 109 -7.21 5.50 1.78
N ARG A 110 -7.62 6.74 1.51
CA ARG A 110 -8.84 7.03 0.74
C ARG A 110 -8.77 6.51 -0.70
N GLN A 111 -7.62 6.62 -1.36
CA GLN A 111 -7.43 6.10 -2.72
C GLN A 111 -7.55 4.57 -2.76
N LEU A 112 -6.97 3.88 -1.79
CA LEU A 112 -7.14 2.43 -1.64
C LEU A 112 -8.59 2.05 -1.34
N ASP A 113 -9.25 2.74 -0.42
CA ASP A 113 -10.64 2.46 -0.06
C ASP A 113 -11.58 2.66 -1.26
N ASN A 114 -11.33 3.68 -2.08
CA ASN A 114 -12.05 3.90 -3.33
C ASN A 114 -11.81 2.78 -4.35
N ALA A 115 -10.57 2.32 -4.50
CA ALA A 115 -10.25 1.21 -5.40
C ALA A 115 -10.90 -0.10 -4.93
N LEU A 116 -10.90 -0.37 -3.62
CA LEU A 116 -11.59 -1.51 -3.01
C LEU A 116 -13.09 -1.44 -3.25
N LYS A 117 -13.71 -0.28 -3.03
CA LYS A 117 -15.14 -0.08 -3.28
C LYS A 117 -15.50 -0.28 -4.75
N GLN A 118 -14.71 0.25 -5.68
CA GLN A 118 -14.98 0.05 -7.10
C GLN A 118 -14.75 -1.41 -7.52
N PHE A 119 -13.77 -2.08 -6.92
CA PHE A 119 -13.56 -3.50 -7.12
C PHE A 119 -14.75 -4.34 -6.62
N SER A 120 -15.32 -4.02 -5.45
CA SER A 120 -16.52 -4.70 -4.94
C SER A 120 -17.76 -4.42 -5.78
N ASP A 121 -17.97 -3.15 -6.13
CA ASP A 121 -19.23 -2.70 -6.74
C ASP A 121 -19.29 -3.00 -8.25
N VAL A 122 -18.14 -2.98 -8.94
CA VAL A 122 -18.08 -3.10 -10.41
C VAL A 122 -17.25 -4.29 -10.84
N GLY A 123 -16.16 -4.60 -10.13
CA GLY A 123 -15.23 -5.67 -10.50
C GLY A 123 -15.81 -7.07 -10.33
N ALA A 124 -16.35 -7.38 -9.15
CA ALA A 124 -16.82 -8.74 -8.82
C ALA A 124 -18.01 -9.21 -9.69
N GLU A 125 -18.91 -8.31 -10.08
CA GLU A 125 -20.12 -8.67 -10.82
C GLU A 125 -19.94 -8.60 -12.35
N ASN A 126 -19.05 -7.74 -12.85
CA ASN A 126 -18.92 -7.48 -14.29
C ASN A 126 -17.67 -8.08 -14.93
N ILE A 127 -16.73 -8.62 -14.14
CA ILE A 127 -15.53 -9.24 -14.68
C ILE A 127 -15.75 -10.75 -14.84
N GLN A 128 -15.90 -11.16 -16.10
CA GLN A 128 -15.92 -12.57 -16.45
C GLN A 128 -14.52 -13.17 -16.38
N LEU A 129 -14.39 -14.30 -15.72
CA LEU A 129 -13.15 -15.07 -15.68
C LEU A 129 -13.03 -15.95 -16.93
N ILE A 130 -11.79 -16.22 -17.33
CA ILE A 130 -11.42 -17.08 -18.47
C ILE A 130 -11.56 -18.55 -18.07
#